data_AF-A0A1B7V3V6-F1
#
_entry.id   AF-A0A1B7V3V6-F1
#
_cell.length_a   1.000
_cell.length_b   1.000
_cell.length_c   1.000
_cell.angle_alpha   90.00
_cell.angle_beta   90.00
_cell.angle_gamma   90.00
#
_symmetry.space_group_name_H-M   'P 1'
#
loop_
_entity.id
_entity.type
_entity.pdbx_description
1 polymer ?
#
loop_
_entity_poly.entity_id
_entity_poly.type
_entity_poly.pdbx_seq_one_letter_code
_entity_poly.pdbx_strand_id
1 'polypeptide(L)'
;MTPQNFSNTLLAKNRLPILDDFVESSQWADFCRRASNSSLNLLSQRPDFQELCEKSAKRAEEKLGKRLEQLRLRINRFNQEQQINDPLLQQELLEETALNQEIIAGIRQPHIRLDSVGFIIVSGQNLQLNQEGE
;
A
#
# COMPACT_ATOMS: atom_id res chain seq x y z
N MET A 1 16.13 -30.07 -29.73
CA MET A 1 15.69 -29.02 -28.79
C MET A 1 16.37 -29.29 -27.46
N THR A 2 17.46 -28.57 -27.18
CA THR A 2 18.16 -28.66 -25.89
C THR A 2 17.41 -27.84 -24.84
N PRO A 3 17.23 -28.35 -23.62
CA PRO A 3 16.55 -27.61 -22.56
C PRO A 3 17.42 -26.41 -22.15
N GLN A 4 16.89 -25.20 -22.30
CA GLN A 4 17.52 -23.99 -21.77
C GLN A 4 17.30 -23.98 -20.25
N ASN A 5 18.39 -24.21 -19.51
CA ASN A 5 18.40 -24.07 -18.06
C ASN A 5 18.41 -22.57 -17.72
N PHE A 6 17.28 -22.04 -17.28
CA PHE A 6 17.20 -20.69 -16.71
C PHE A 6 17.78 -20.72 -15.29
N SER A 7 19.01 -20.24 -15.14
CA SER A 7 19.66 -20.15 -13.82
C SER A 7 19.20 -18.88 -13.12
N ASN A 8 18.43 -19.01 -12.03
CA ASN A 8 18.04 -17.89 -11.19
C ASN A 8 19.23 -17.49 -10.30
N THR A 9 19.87 -16.36 -10.60
CA THR A 9 21.00 -15.85 -9.84
C THR A 9 20.59 -14.58 -9.10
N LEU A 10 20.54 -14.66 -7.76
CA LEU A 10 20.48 -13.47 -6.91
C LEU A 10 21.80 -12.70 -7.04
N LEU A 11 21.72 -11.40 -7.34
CA LEU A 11 22.87 -10.49 -7.40
C LEU A 11 23.39 -10.19 -5.99
N ALA A 12 23.94 -11.20 -5.32
CA ALA A 12 24.72 -11.05 -4.10
C ALA A 12 26.19 -11.40 -4.39
N LYS A 13 27.12 -10.72 -3.70
CA LYS A 13 28.58 -10.90 -3.78
C LYS A 13 29.23 -10.39 -5.09
N ASN A 14 29.59 -9.09 -5.12
CA ASN A 14 30.47 -8.45 -6.13
C ASN A 14 29.98 -8.44 -7.60
N ARG A 15 28.72 -8.76 -7.87
CA ARG A 15 28.16 -8.85 -9.24
C ARG A 15 27.34 -7.63 -9.66
N LEU A 16 27.35 -6.54 -8.88
CA LEU A 16 26.68 -5.30 -9.23
C LEU A 16 27.19 -4.65 -10.54
N PRO A 17 28.48 -4.74 -10.92
CA PRO A 17 28.95 -4.09 -12.14
C PRO A 17 28.27 -4.56 -13.43
N ILE A 18 27.75 -5.80 -13.49
CA ILE A 18 27.02 -6.30 -14.66
C ILE A 18 25.71 -5.55 -14.92
N LEU A 19 25.19 -4.88 -13.89
CA LEU A 19 23.99 -4.07 -14.02
C LEU A 19 24.25 -2.80 -14.82
N ASP A 20 25.48 -2.30 -14.79
CA ASP A 20 25.88 -1.09 -15.53
C ASP A 20 25.83 -1.31 -17.06
N ASP A 21 25.91 -2.57 -17.52
CA ASP A 21 25.71 -2.94 -18.93
C ASP A 21 24.25 -2.70 -19.40
N PHE A 22 23.30 -2.62 -18.46
CA PHE A 22 21.87 -2.46 -18.76
C PHE A 22 21.32 -1.10 -18.34
N VAL A 23 21.78 -0.57 -17.21
CA VAL A 23 21.38 0.73 -16.68
C VAL A 23 22.62 1.40 -16.11
N GLU A 24 23.02 2.51 -16.74
CA GLU A 24 24.13 3.32 -16.25
C GLU A 24 23.93 3.71 -14.79
N SER A 25 25.01 3.64 -14.00
CA SER A 25 24.97 3.92 -12.57
C SER A 25 24.34 5.27 -12.21
N SER A 26 24.52 6.28 -13.06
CA SER A 26 23.95 7.63 -12.93
C SER A 26 22.43 7.69 -13.10
N GLN A 27 21.82 6.69 -13.74
CA GLN A 27 20.40 6.68 -14.10
C GLN A 27 19.52 5.93 -13.11
N TRP A 28 20.10 5.20 -12.15
CA TRP A 28 19.35 4.36 -11.20
C TRP A 28 18.27 5.11 -10.43
N ALA A 29 18.58 6.30 -9.91
CA ALA A 29 17.62 7.09 -9.15
C ALA A 29 16.37 7.43 -9.98
N ASP A 30 16.58 7.85 -11.23
CA ASP A 30 15.52 8.21 -12.16
C ASP A 30 14.74 6.98 -12.62
N PHE A 31 15.45 5.88 -12.88
CA PHE A 31 14.84 4.61 -13.23
C PHE A 31 13.90 4.11 -12.13
N CYS A 32 14.38 4.03 -10.88
CA CYS A 32 13.58 3.62 -9.73
C CYS A 32 12.38 4.54 -9.51
N ARG A 33 12.56 5.86 -9.64
CA ARG A 33 11.46 6.83 -9.53
C ARG A 33 10.40 6.64 -10.61
N ARG A 34 10.81 6.45 -11.87
CA ARG A 34 9.88 6.18 -12.98
C ARG A 34 9.14 4.86 -12.79
N ALA A 35 9.84 3.80 -12.36
CA ALA A 35 9.25 2.50 -12.10
C ALA A 35 8.23 2.55 -10.95
N SER A 36 8.54 3.28 -9.88
CA SER A 36 7.63 3.53 -8.75
C SER A 36 6.37 4.26 -9.20
N ASN A 37 6.52 5.39 -9.89
CA ASN A 37 5.39 6.18 -10.39
C ASN A 37 4.52 5.37 -11.36
N SER A 38 5.13 4.62 -12.28
CA SER A 38 4.41 3.80 -13.25
C SER A 38 3.64 2.68 -12.57
N SER A 39 4.26 1.99 -11.61
CA SER A 39 3.61 0.94 -10.81
C SER A 39 2.42 1.48 -10.02
N LEU A 40 2.56 2.66 -9.39
CA LEU A 40 1.49 3.30 -8.64
C LEU A 40 0.31 3.70 -9.56
N ASN A 41 0.61 4.27 -10.73
CA ASN A 41 -0.40 4.62 -11.72
C ASN A 41 -1.13 3.37 -12.23
N LEU A 42 -0.40 2.30 -12.53
CA LEU A 42 -1.01 1.04 -12.95
C LEU A 42 -1.89 0.45 -11.85
N LEU A 43 -1.42 0.40 -10.60
CA LEU A 43 -2.19 -0.12 -9.48
C LEU A 43 -3.49 0.65 -9.27
N SER A 44 -3.44 1.98 -9.25
CA SER A 44 -4.61 2.83 -9.01
C SER A 44 -5.66 2.76 -10.12
N GLN A 45 -5.26 2.40 -11.34
CA GLN A 45 -6.16 2.21 -12.48
C GLN A 45 -6.75 0.79 -12.58
N ARG A 46 -6.27 -0.18 -11.79
CA ARG A 46 -6.80 -1.55 -11.84
C ARG A 46 -8.23 -1.60 -11.26
N PRO A 47 -9.23 -2.11 -12.01
CA PRO A 47 -10.59 -2.25 -11.52
C PRO A 47 -10.67 -3.07 -10.23
N ASP A 48 -9.93 -4.19 -10.15
CA ASP A 48 -9.90 -5.05 -8.96
C ASP A 48 -9.43 -4.31 -7.69
N PHE A 49 -8.49 -3.37 -7.85
CA PHE A 49 -7.99 -2.56 -6.73
C PHE A 49 -9.04 -1.54 -6.27
N GLN A 50 -9.69 -0.87 -7.23
CA GLN A 50 -10.77 0.08 -6.94
C GLN A 50 -11.96 -0.62 -6.27
N GLU A 51 -12.33 -1.81 -6.76
CA GLU A 51 -13.37 -2.64 -6.16
C GLU A 51 -13.01 -3.07 -4.73
N LEU A 52 -11.75 -3.46 -4.50
CA LEU A 52 -11.26 -3.81 -3.18
C LEU A 52 -11.36 -2.64 -2.19
N CYS A 53 -10.97 -1.44 -2.61
CA CYS A 53 -11.11 -0.22 -1.81
C CYS A 53 -12.57 0.05 -1.46
N GLU A 54 -13.46 0.01 -2.44
CA GLU A 54 -14.89 0.29 -2.22
C GLU A 54 -15.55 -0.77 -1.31
N LYS A 55 -15.27 -2.05 -1.54
CA LYS A 55 -15.77 -3.15 -0.70
C LYS A 55 -15.27 -3.04 0.74
N SER A 56 -14.00 -2.65 0.91
CA SER A 56 -13.42 -2.45 2.24
C SER A 56 -14.00 -1.23 2.94
N ALA A 57 -14.24 -0.14 2.20
CA ALA A 57 -14.88 1.07 2.72
C ALA A 57 -16.32 0.78 3.19
N LYS A 58 -17.12 0.06 2.40
CA LYS A 58 -18.47 -0.38 2.80
C LYS A 58 -18.46 -1.23 4.07
N ARG A 59 -17.53 -2.17 4.17
CA ARG A 59 -17.39 -2.98 5.39
C ARG A 59 -17.02 -2.14 6.60
N ALA A 60 -16.18 -1.11 6.43
CA ALA A 60 -15.84 -0.16 7.48
C ALA A 60 -17.05 0.70 7.86
N GLU A 61 -17.79 1.24 6.89
CA GLU A 61 -19.04 1.99 7.09
C GLU A 61 -20.03 1.21 7.95
N GLU A 62 -20.30 -0.04 7.60
CA GLU A 62 -21.22 -0.89 8.37
C GLU A 62 -20.74 -1.13 9.81
N LYS A 63 -19.43 -1.39 9.98
CA LYS A 63 -18.86 -1.71 11.29
C LYS A 63 -18.79 -0.49 12.20
N LEU A 64 -18.33 0.64 11.68
CA LEU A 64 -18.18 1.89 12.40
C LEU A 64 -19.55 2.53 12.66
N GLY A 65 -20.45 2.49 11.69
CA GLY A 65 -21.83 2.98 11.85
C GLY A 65 -22.58 2.27 12.97
N LYS A 66 -22.44 0.94 13.09
CA LYS A 66 -23.00 0.18 14.23
C LYS A 66 -22.45 0.63 15.58
N ARG A 67 -21.16 0.92 15.66
CA ARG A 67 -20.52 1.40 16.90
C ARG A 67 -20.96 2.81 17.25
N LEU A 68 -21.06 3.69 16.26
CA LEU A 68 -21.54 5.06 16.43
C LEU A 68 -22.99 5.08 16.92
N GLU A 69 -23.86 4.24 16.35
CA GLU A 69 -25.25 4.15 16.79
C GLU A 69 -25.36 3.62 18.23
N GLN A 70 -24.54 2.64 18.59
CA GLN A 70 -24.45 2.16 19.98
C GLN A 70 -24.01 3.27 20.95
N LEU A 71 -23.02 4.09 20.57
CA LEU A 71 -22.57 5.23 21.37
C LEU A 71 -23.71 6.25 21.53
N ARG A 72 -24.38 6.61 20.44
CA ARG A 72 -25.54 7.53 20.45
C ARG A 72 -26.64 7.05 21.39
N LEU A 73 -27.01 5.77 21.32
CA LEU A 73 -28.02 5.17 22.19
C LEU A 73 -27.61 5.18 23.66
N ARG A 74 -26.33 4.95 23.96
CA ARG A 74 -25.80 5.02 25.34
C ARG A 74 -25.87 6.43 25.90
N ILE A 75 -25.48 7.44 25.13
CA ILE A 75 -25.55 8.85 25.52
C ILE A 75 -27.01 9.26 25.76
N ASN A 76 -27.91 8.89 24.84
CA ASN A 76 -29.33 9.20 24.99
C ASN A 76 -29.93 8.61 26.27
N ARG A 77 -29.59 7.36 26.60
CA ARG A 77 -30.02 6.72 27.85
C ARG A 77 -29.46 7.45 29.07
N PHE A 78 -28.18 7.77 29.07
CA PHE A 78 -27.53 8.50 30.17
C PHE A 78 -28.19 9.86 30.41
N ASN A 79 -28.44 10.62 29.34
CA ASN A 79 -29.10 11.92 29.42
C ASN A 79 -30.53 11.82 29.97
N GLN A 80 -31.26 10.77 29.62
CA GLN A 80 -32.61 10.52 30.15
C GLN A 80 -32.60 10.14 31.64
N GLU A 81 -31.66 9.28 32.06
CA GLU A 81 -31.55 8.82 33.45
C GLU A 81 -31.06 9.92 34.39
N GLN A 82 -30.10 10.73 33.95
CA GLN A 82 -29.48 11.79 34.77
C GLN A 82 -30.22 13.14 34.67
N GLN A 83 -31.13 13.31 33.71
CA GLN A 83 -31.72 14.61 33.33
C GLN A 83 -30.68 15.71 33.03
N ILE A 84 -29.45 15.31 32.73
CA ILE A 84 -28.32 16.19 32.44
C ILE A 84 -27.92 15.95 30.99
N ASN A 85 -27.77 17.03 30.22
CA ASN A 85 -27.23 16.97 28.88
C ASN A 85 -25.74 17.34 28.96
N ASP A 86 -24.88 16.32 29.04
CA ASP A 86 -23.44 16.53 29.19
C ASP A 86 -22.82 16.96 27.84
N PRO A 87 -22.31 18.20 27.72
CA PRO A 87 -21.69 18.68 26.48
C PRO A 87 -20.45 17.87 26.08
N LEU A 88 -19.73 17.25 27.03
CA LEU A 88 -18.55 16.43 26.74
C LEU A 88 -18.93 15.16 25.96
N LEU A 89 -20.04 14.53 26.31
CA LEU A 89 -20.53 13.34 25.60
C LEU A 89 -20.98 13.68 24.17
N GLN A 90 -21.59 14.84 23.98
CA GLN A 90 -21.94 15.32 22.64
C GLN A 90 -20.69 15.61 21.81
N GLN A 91 -19.66 16.18 22.42
CA GLN A 91 -18.38 16.41 21.76
C GLN A 91 -17.71 15.08 21.37
N GLU A 92 -17.67 14.08 22.25
CA GLU A 92 -17.10 12.77 21.96
C GLU A 92 -17.81 12.10 20.77
N LEU A 93 -19.15 12.21 20.70
CA LEU A 93 -19.92 11.67 19.56
C LEU A 93 -19.57 12.38 18.24
N LEU A 94 -19.36 13.70 18.27
CA LEU A 94 -18.96 14.48 17.10
C LEU A 94 -17.55 14.10 16.64
N GLU A 95 -16.61 13.99 17.57
CA GLU A 95 -15.23 13.59 17.29
C GLU A 95 -15.17 12.17 16.71
N GLU A 96 -15.90 11.22 17.30
CA GLU A 96 -15.99 9.85 16.79
C GLU A 96 -16.64 9.79 15.40
N THR A 97 -17.65 10.64 15.15
CA THR A 97 -18.27 10.75 13.82
C THR A 97 -17.25 11.24 12.79
N ALA A 98 -16.51 12.30 13.10
CA ALA A 98 -15.50 12.88 12.22
C ALA A 98 -14.37 11.87 11.94
N LEU A 99 -13.86 11.21 12.99
CA LEU A 99 -12.81 10.20 12.86
C LEU A 99 -13.24 9.04 11.97
N ASN A 100 -14.48 8.55 12.14
CA ASN A 100 -15.02 7.47 11.32
C ASN A 100 -15.08 7.86 9.84
N GLN A 101 -15.47 9.10 9.53
CA GLN A 101 -15.51 9.62 8.16
C GLN A 101 -14.11 9.64 7.53
N GLU A 102 -13.10 10.12 8.26
CA GLU A 102 -11.71 10.16 7.77
C GLU A 102 -11.14 8.75 7.53
N ILE A 103 -11.44 7.79 8.42
CA ILE A 103 -11.03 6.39 8.23
C ILE A 103 -11.65 5.82 6.94
N ILE A 104 -12.94 6.02 6.73
CA ILE A 104 -13.66 5.52 5.54
C ILE A 104 -13.10 6.19 4.27
N ALA A 105 -12.88 7.51 4.29
CA ALA A 105 -12.28 8.24 3.19
C ALA A 105 -10.88 7.71 2.85
N GLY A 106 -10.03 7.49 3.87
CA GLY A 106 -8.70 6.94 3.70
C GLY A 106 -8.70 5.50 3.14
N ILE A 107 -9.70 4.68 3.46
CA ILE A 107 -9.85 3.34 2.86
C ILE A 107 -10.29 3.43 1.39
N ARG A 108 -11.23 4.34 1.08
CA ARG A 108 -11.76 4.53 -0.28
C ARG A 108 -10.70 5.14 -1.21
N GLN A 109 -9.84 6.02 -0.69
CA GLN A 109 -8.78 6.71 -1.41
C GLN A 109 -7.44 6.57 -0.67
N PRO A 110 -6.83 5.38 -0.65
CA PRO A 110 -5.60 5.16 0.09
C PRO A 110 -4.42 5.87 -0.56
N HIS A 111 -3.56 6.46 0.26
CA HIS A 111 -2.27 6.95 -0.19
C HIS A 111 -1.24 5.81 -0.17
N ILE A 112 -0.91 5.28 -1.35
CA ILE A 112 0.05 4.19 -1.49
C ILE A 112 1.42 4.77 -1.85
N ARG A 113 2.44 4.33 -1.10
CA ARG A 113 3.85 4.57 -1.42
C ARG A 113 4.54 3.25 -1.72
N LEU A 114 5.25 3.21 -2.84
CA LEU A 114 6.05 2.05 -3.21
C LEU A 114 7.41 2.15 -2.51
N ASP A 115 7.72 1.18 -1.66
CA ASP A 115 8.90 1.22 -0.79
C ASP A 115 10.17 0.70 -1.48
N SER A 116 10.01 -0.26 -2.40
CA SER A 116 11.13 -0.85 -3.14
C SER A 116 10.73 -1.22 -4.56
N VAL A 117 11.68 -1.06 -5.49
CA VAL A 117 11.56 -1.50 -6.88
C VAL A 117 12.54 -2.64 -7.10
N GLY A 118 12.02 -3.77 -7.56
CA GLY A 118 12.82 -4.89 -8.08
C GLY A 118 12.79 -4.89 -9.60
N PHE A 119 13.86 -5.38 -10.21
CA PHE A 119 13.91 -5.61 -11.65
C PHE A 119 14.44 -7.01 -11.92
N ILE A 120 14.02 -7.56 -13.06
CA ILE A 120 14.47 -8.86 -13.56
C ILE A 120 14.99 -8.60 -14.97
N ILE A 121 16.26 -8.93 -15.19
CA ILE A 121 16.88 -8.82 -16.52
C ILE A 121 16.81 -10.19 -17.16
N VAL A 122 15.99 -10.32 -18.20
CA VAL A 122 15.96 -11.51 -19.04
C VAL A 122 16.89 -11.26 -20.22
N SER A 123 18.03 -11.94 -20.23
CA SER A 123 18.98 -11.88 -21.34
C SER A 123 19.21 -13.28 -21.90
N GLY A 124 19.49 -13.35 -23.20
CA GLY A 124 19.97 -14.59 -23.84
C GLY A 124 21.46 -14.85 -23.60
N GLN A 125 22.12 -13.99 -22.83
CA GLN A 125 23.54 -14.09 -22.52
C GLN A 125 23.71 -14.95 -21.26
N ASN A 126 24.63 -15.91 -21.32
CA ASN A 126 25.08 -16.56 -20.10
C ASN A 126 25.88 -15.55 -19.28
N LEU A 127 25.49 -15.36 -18.02
CA LEU A 127 26.27 -14.60 -17.05
C LEU A 127 27.64 -15.28 -16.93
N GLN A 128 28.69 -14.71 -17.52
CA GLN A 128 30.04 -15.22 -17.34
C GLN A 128 30.41 -15.02 -15.87
N LEU A 129 30.53 -16.13 -15.15
CA LEU A 129 31.05 -16.14 -13.79
C LEU A 129 32.53 -15.79 -13.90
N ASN A 130 32.90 -14.52 -13.73
CA ASN A 130 34.29 -14.19 -13.46
C ASN A 130 34.67 -14.94 -12.18
N GLN A 131 35.50 -15.97 -12.33
CA GLN A 131 36.11 -16.67 -11.20
C GLN A 131 36.92 -15.60 -10.46
N GLU A 132 36.62 -15.41 -9.17
CA GLU A 132 37.46 -14.60 -8.29
C GLU A 132 38.87 -15.20 -8.36
N GLY A 133 39.80 -14.46 -8.98
CA GLY A 133 41.22 -14.78 -8.95
C GLY A 133 41.73 -14.69 -7.52
N GLU A 134 42.71 -15.56 -7.23
CA GLU A 134 43.49 -15.66 -5.97
C GLU A 134 43.90 -14.32 -5.36
#